data_AF-A0A1G4AUG9-F1
#
_entry.id   AF-A0A1G4AUG9-F1
#
_cell.length_a   1.000
_cell.length_b   1.000
_cell.length_c   1.000
_cell.angle_alpha   90.00
_cell.angle_beta   90.00
_cell.angle_gamma   90.00
#
_symmetry.space_group_name_H-M   'P 1'
#
loop_
_entity.id
_entity.type
_entity.pdbx_description
1 polymer ?
#
loop_
_entity_poly.entity_id
_entity_poly.type
_entity_poly.pdbx_seq_one_letter_code
_entity_poly.pdbx_strand_id
1 'polypeptide(L)'
;MFWSLATHRKALLLALVAVQPVSFVQGLPASAADAFTTGLKRTALDHLELEERQDIPEALAKFPSGPLNLFLRLISTLPAGAAALDAAGTVLTPLQQGLADAVDIDTTEDDLSQNVACTDITVIFARGTTEPGNVGLVTGPPFFDALNQQRGSKSVAVQGVEYPATFAGFNKNGTDGVPSMTKFINEAATNCPNTKIVVSGYSQGALVVRNTVKSLPAATLAKVNSVLTFGDPGNPGAITGAEGKAKIICHDNDAVCSGGFITVDHLTYAEDADAAAQFVLQKANA
;
A
#
# COMPACT_ATOMS: atom_id res chain seq x y z
N MET A 1 7.78 -70.11 -4.17
CA MET A 1 7.18 -71.34 -4.75
C MET A 1 5.86 -71.57 -4.02
N PHE A 2 4.73 -71.73 -4.75
CA PHE A 2 3.34 -71.98 -4.27
C PHE A 2 2.68 -70.82 -3.48
N TRP A 3 1.39 -70.47 -3.55
CA TRP A 3 0.16 -70.86 -4.30
C TRP A 3 -0.89 -69.73 -4.05
N SER A 4 -1.66 -69.26 -5.04
CA SER A 4 -3.05 -69.62 -5.39
C SER A 4 -4.18 -68.75 -4.78
N LEU A 5 -4.98 -68.20 -5.72
CA LEU A 5 -6.35 -67.67 -5.77
C LEU A 5 -7.17 -67.38 -4.49
N ALA A 6 -7.76 -66.19 -4.45
CA ALA A 6 -9.23 -66.01 -4.42
C ALA A 6 -9.65 -64.58 -4.84
N THR A 7 -10.48 -64.54 -5.87
CA THR A 7 -11.21 -63.41 -6.46
C THR A 7 -12.20 -62.78 -5.48
N HIS A 8 -12.32 -61.44 -5.46
CA HIS A 8 -13.59 -60.73 -5.21
C HIS A 8 -13.69 -59.48 -6.09
N ARG A 9 -14.57 -59.57 -7.09
CA ARG A 9 -15.03 -58.47 -7.95
C ARG A 9 -15.94 -57.54 -7.13
N LYS A 10 -15.67 -56.23 -7.17
CA LYS A 10 -16.73 -55.22 -7.25
C LYS A 10 -16.33 -54.20 -8.31
N ALA A 11 -17.02 -54.29 -9.44
CA ALA A 11 -17.02 -53.30 -10.50
C ALA A 11 -17.72 -52.03 -10.01
N LEU A 12 -17.20 -50.86 -10.36
CA LEU A 12 -18.02 -49.67 -10.49
C LEU A 12 -17.73 -49.06 -11.86
N LEU A 13 -18.80 -48.98 -12.63
CA LEU A 13 -18.86 -48.66 -14.05
C LEU A 13 -18.44 -47.21 -14.33
N LEU A 14 -17.73 -47.05 -15.46
CA LEU A 14 -17.75 -45.83 -16.26
C LEU A 14 -19.20 -45.41 -16.56
N ALA A 15 -19.50 -44.13 -16.36
CA ALA A 15 -20.57 -43.45 -17.07
C ALA A 15 -20.07 -42.08 -17.54
N LEU A 16 -19.56 -42.06 -18.77
CA LEU A 16 -19.67 -40.88 -19.62
C LEU A 16 -21.16 -40.62 -19.83
N VAL A 17 -21.61 -39.42 -19.48
CA VAL A 17 -22.90 -38.92 -19.96
C VAL A 17 -22.61 -37.71 -20.83
N ALA A 18 -22.52 -38.00 -22.13
CA ALA A 18 -22.84 -37.02 -23.16
C ALA A 18 -24.37 -36.92 -23.23
N VAL A 19 -24.91 -35.72 -23.10
CA VAL A 19 -26.27 -35.41 -23.58
C VAL A 19 -26.16 -34.18 -24.47
N GLN A 20 -26.41 -34.43 -25.75
CA GLN A 20 -26.61 -33.47 -26.82
C GLN A 20 -27.95 -32.72 -26.68
N PRO A 21 -28.14 -31.60 -27.41
CA PRO A 21 -29.14 -30.60 -27.08
C PRO A 21 -30.51 -30.97 -27.62
N VAL A 22 -31.56 -30.61 -26.88
CA VAL A 22 -32.91 -30.45 -27.45
C VAL A 22 -33.29 -28.99 -27.30
N SER A 23 -33.29 -28.32 -28.44
CA SER A 23 -33.92 -27.02 -28.63
C SER A 23 -35.44 -27.17 -28.51
N PHE A 24 -36.05 -26.38 -27.63
CA PHE A 24 -37.35 -25.79 -27.94
C PHE A 24 -37.22 -24.29 -27.72
N VAL A 25 -37.04 -23.61 -28.84
CA VAL A 25 -37.12 -22.15 -28.99
C VAL A 25 -38.59 -21.78 -28.81
N GLN A 26 -38.88 -20.84 -27.91
CA GLN A 26 -39.86 -19.80 -28.19
C GLN A 26 -39.73 -18.62 -27.21
N GLY A 27 -39.13 -17.54 -27.73
CA GLY A 27 -39.43 -16.17 -27.33
C GLY A 27 -38.67 -15.62 -26.13
N LEU A 28 -37.53 -14.96 -26.39
CA LEU A 28 -37.17 -13.60 -25.96
C LEU A 28 -35.68 -13.34 -26.29
N PRO A 29 -35.29 -12.13 -26.72
CA PRO A 29 -34.04 -11.89 -27.44
C PRO A 29 -32.80 -11.91 -26.54
N ALA A 30 -31.67 -12.31 -27.13
CA ALA A 30 -30.35 -12.22 -26.52
C ALA A 30 -29.97 -10.75 -26.28
N SER A 31 -30.08 -10.27 -25.04
CA SER A 31 -29.36 -9.06 -24.59
C SER A 31 -29.19 -8.97 -23.07
N ALA A 32 -29.32 -10.06 -22.31
CA ALA A 32 -29.18 -10.05 -20.84
C ALA A 32 -27.76 -10.36 -20.35
N ALA A 33 -26.80 -10.54 -21.27
CA ALA A 33 -25.37 -10.59 -20.95
C ALA A 33 -24.65 -9.27 -21.29
N ASP A 34 -25.25 -8.41 -22.12
CA ASP A 34 -24.76 -7.05 -22.41
C ASP A 34 -25.36 -5.98 -21.48
N ALA A 35 -26.21 -6.36 -20.53
CA ALA A 35 -26.88 -5.43 -19.62
C ALA A 35 -26.05 -5.04 -18.39
N PHE A 36 -24.92 -5.71 -18.11
CA PHE A 36 -24.00 -5.31 -17.04
C PHE A 36 -22.79 -4.50 -17.56
N THR A 37 -22.51 -4.59 -18.85
CA THR A 37 -21.39 -3.90 -19.53
C THR A 37 -21.82 -2.67 -20.35
N THR A 38 -23.13 -2.44 -20.51
CA THR A 38 -23.63 -1.30 -21.32
C THR A 38 -24.65 -0.39 -20.60
N GLY A 39 -24.79 -0.52 -19.28
CA GLY A 39 -25.73 0.24 -18.44
C GLY A 39 -25.13 1.44 -17.67
N LEU A 40 -23.84 1.72 -17.84
CA LEU A 40 -23.17 2.91 -17.30
C LEU A 40 -22.60 3.76 -18.45
N LYS A 41 -23.48 4.17 -19.38
CA LYS A 41 -23.20 5.33 -20.22
C LYS A 41 -24.36 6.31 -20.12
N ARG A 42 -23.98 7.54 -19.72
CA ARG A 42 -24.72 8.80 -19.93
C ARG A 42 -26.06 8.82 -19.19
N THR A 43 -26.10 9.25 -17.94
CA THR A 43 -26.81 10.52 -17.66
C THR A 43 -26.40 11.19 -16.33
N ALA A 44 -25.43 10.65 -15.59
CA ALA A 44 -24.95 11.29 -14.35
C ALA A 44 -23.67 12.15 -14.52
N LEU A 45 -23.09 12.18 -15.73
CA LEU A 45 -21.84 12.91 -16.03
C LEU A 45 -22.02 14.14 -16.93
N ASP A 46 -23.23 14.39 -17.47
CA ASP A 46 -23.49 15.51 -18.40
C ASP A 46 -23.87 16.83 -17.70
N HIS A 47 -23.93 16.86 -16.36
CA HIS A 47 -24.25 18.07 -15.58
C HIS A 47 -23.18 18.50 -14.58
N LEU A 48 -22.00 17.88 -14.62
CA LEU A 48 -20.79 18.42 -14.01
C LEU A 48 -20.02 19.15 -15.12
N GLU A 49 -20.48 20.34 -15.49
CA GLU A 49 -19.62 21.30 -16.18
C GLU A 49 -18.51 21.74 -15.21
N LEU A 50 -17.52 20.87 -15.05
CA LEU A 50 -16.25 21.22 -14.43
C LEU A 50 -15.51 22.11 -15.44
N GLU A 51 -15.27 23.36 -15.06
CA GLU A 51 -14.50 24.31 -15.87
C GLU A 51 -13.18 23.70 -16.32
N GLU A 52 -12.88 23.81 -17.61
CA GLU A 52 -11.61 23.37 -18.19
C GLU A 52 -10.50 24.37 -17.81
N ARG A 53 -9.65 24.02 -16.83
CA ARG A 53 -8.35 24.66 -16.48
C ARG A 53 -7.66 23.88 -15.34
N GLN A 54 -6.35 23.66 -15.21
CA GLN A 54 -5.12 24.11 -15.89
C GLN A 54 -4.18 22.89 -16.07
N ASP A 55 -3.51 22.86 -17.22
CA ASP A 55 -2.24 22.19 -17.58
C ASP A 55 -1.71 21.11 -16.62
N ILE A 56 -1.80 19.84 -17.05
CA ILE A 56 -1.10 18.72 -16.42
C ILE A 56 0.41 19.03 -16.45
N PRO A 57 1.12 19.08 -15.31
CA PRO A 57 2.56 19.31 -15.27
C PRO A 57 3.32 18.37 -16.21
N GLU A 58 4.35 18.88 -16.90
CA GLU A 58 5.08 18.13 -17.94
C GLU A 58 5.73 16.84 -17.43
N ALA A 59 6.05 16.77 -16.14
CA ALA A 59 6.49 15.55 -15.46
C ALA A 59 5.43 14.43 -15.52
N LEU A 60 4.15 14.80 -15.44
CA LEU A 60 3.00 13.90 -15.44
C LEU A 60 2.49 13.61 -16.86
N ALA A 61 2.80 14.46 -17.84
CA ALA A 61 2.48 14.24 -19.25
C ALA A 61 3.29 13.10 -19.92
N LYS A 62 4.34 12.61 -19.25
CA LYS A 62 5.19 11.50 -19.73
C LYS A 62 4.55 10.12 -19.51
N PHE A 63 3.46 10.04 -18.76
CA PHE A 63 2.78 8.78 -18.47
C PHE A 63 1.49 8.65 -19.30
N PRO A 64 1.22 7.47 -19.89
CA PRO A 64 0.09 7.27 -20.79
C PRO A 64 -1.25 7.60 -20.11
N SER A 65 -2.18 8.16 -20.89
CA SER A 65 -3.54 8.48 -20.46
C SER A 65 -4.28 7.22 -19.97
N GLY A 66 -4.29 7.02 -18.66
CA GLY A 66 -4.89 5.86 -17.98
C GLY A 66 -5.46 6.25 -16.60
N PRO A 67 -5.77 5.26 -15.75
CA PRO A 67 -6.43 5.51 -14.47
C PRO A 67 -5.57 6.34 -13.49
N LEU A 68 -4.25 6.42 -13.72
CA LEU A 68 -3.32 7.29 -12.97
C LEU A 68 -3.55 8.78 -13.28
N ASN A 69 -3.83 9.13 -14.54
CA ASN A 69 -4.18 10.52 -14.90
C ASN A 69 -5.57 10.91 -14.36
N LEU A 70 -6.47 9.95 -14.19
CA LEU A 70 -7.76 10.17 -13.51
C LEU A 70 -7.55 10.40 -12.01
N PHE A 71 -6.68 9.62 -11.36
CA PHE A 71 -6.31 9.78 -9.96
C PHE A 71 -5.71 11.16 -9.68
N LEU A 72 -4.75 11.61 -10.51
CA LEU A 72 -4.11 12.92 -10.37
C LEU A 72 -5.10 14.08 -10.58
N ARG A 73 -6.03 13.96 -11.55
CA ARG A 73 -7.10 14.93 -11.76
C ARG A 73 -8.06 15.00 -10.57
N LEU A 74 -8.46 13.85 -10.03
CA LEU A 74 -9.33 13.79 -8.85
C LEU A 74 -8.69 14.49 -7.66
N ILE A 75 -7.41 14.23 -7.37
CA ILE A 75 -6.65 14.92 -6.31
C ILE A 75 -6.66 16.44 -6.50
N SER A 76 -6.43 16.92 -7.73
CA SER A 76 -6.41 18.36 -8.03
C SER A 76 -7.77 19.06 -7.89
N THR A 77 -8.86 18.29 -7.95
CA THR A 77 -10.25 18.80 -7.84
C THR A 77 -10.86 18.62 -6.46
N LEU A 78 -10.10 18.10 -5.49
CA LEU A 78 -10.66 17.82 -4.18
C LEU A 78 -11.05 19.11 -3.44
N PRO A 79 -12.29 19.21 -2.92
CA PRO A 79 -12.74 20.37 -2.17
C PRO A 79 -11.91 20.55 -0.89
N ALA A 80 -11.62 21.80 -0.52
CA ALA A 80 -10.97 22.11 0.75
C ALA A 80 -11.88 21.73 1.93
N GLY A 81 -11.39 20.86 2.82
CA GLY A 81 -12.06 20.52 4.08
C GLY A 81 -12.15 19.02 4.35
N ALA A 82 -11.85 18.62 5.59
CA ALA A 82 -11.67 17.22 6.00
C ALA A 82 -12.85 16.29 5.68
N ALA A 83 -14.10 16.76 5.81
CA ALA A 83 -15.29 15.93 5.58
C ALA A 83 -15.54 15.66 4.09
N ALA A 84 -15.26 16.63 3.23
CA ALA A 84 -15.38 16.48 1.78
C ALA A 84 -14.22 15.63 1.21
N LEU A 85 -13.06 15.69 1.87
CA LEU A 85 -11.89 14.86 1.56
C LEU A 85 -12.04 13.40 2.04
N ASP A 86 -12.66 13.14 3.20
CA ASP A 86 -12.99 11.77 3.62
C ASP A 86 -13.97 11.10 2.65
N ALA A 87 -14.96 11.84 2.15
CA ALA A 87 -15.85 11.37 1.10
C ALA A 87 -15.06 11.07 -0.20
N ALA A 88 -14.06 11.88 -0.53
CA ALA A 88 -13.18 11.59 -1.66
C ALA A 88 -12.34 10.32 -1.45
N GLY A 89 -11.93 10.01 -0.22
CA GLY A 89 -11.28 8.74 0.10
C GLY A 89 -12.08 7.51 -0.31
N THR A 90 -13.42 7.57 -0.21
CA THR A 90 -14.30 6.48 -0.67
C THR A 90 -14.23 6.21 -2.18
N VAL A 91 -13.74 7.17 -2.96
CA VAL A 91 -13.52 7.06 -4.41
C VAL A 91 -12.05 6.81 -4.74
N LEU A 92 -11.15 7.50 -4.04
CA LEU A 92 -9.71 7.45 -4.29
C LEU A 92 -9.11 6.09 -3.93
N THR A 93 -9.44 5.54 -2.75
CA THR A 93 -8.86 4.26 -2.32
C THR A 93 -9.22 3.10 -3.26
N PRO A 94 -10.49 2.91 -3.68
CA PRO A 94 -10.81 1.87 -4.65
C PRO A 94 -10.20 2.11 -6.04
N LEU A 95 -10.05 3.37 -6.46
CA LEU A 95 -9.38 3.71 -7.73
C LEU A 95 -7.89 3.34 -7.68
N GLN A 96 -7.21 3.66 -6.58
CA GLN A 96 -5.82 3.27 -6.38
C GLN A 96 -5.65 1.75 -6.28
N GLN A 97 -6.58 1.03 -5.63
CA GLN A 97 -6.57 -0.42 -5.63
C GLN A 97 -6.72 -0.98 -7.06
N GLY A 98 -7.68 -0.47 -7.84
CA GLY A 98 -7.86 -0.92 -9.22
C GLY A 98 -6.65 -0.61 -10.12
N LEU A 99 -5.89 0.44 -9.81
CA LEU A 99 -4.60 0.72 -10.43
C LEU A 99 -3.55 -0.33 -10.03
N ALA A 100 -3.40 -0.59 -8.74
CA ALA A 100 -2.47 -1.58 -8.22
C ALA A 100 -2.71 -2.96 -8.83
N ASP A 101 -3.97 -3.41 -8.85
CA ASP A 101 -4.40 -4.68 -9.43
C ASP A 101 -4.08 -4.74 -10.94
N ALA A 102 -4.21 -3.62 -11.66
CA ALA A 102 -3.93 -3.57 -13.09
C ALA A 102 -2.43 -3.68 -13.43
N VAL A 103 -1.56 -3.37 -12.47
CA VAL A 103 -0.09 -3.45 -12.63
C VAL A 103 0.56 -4.49 -11.72
N ASP A 104 -0.24 -5.34 -11.08
CA ASP A 104 0.20 -6.43 -10.20
C ASP A 104 1.09 -5.96 -9.03
N ILE A 105 0.73 -4.83 -8.43
CA ILE A 105 1.39 -4.33 -7.21
C ILE A 105 0.60 -4.80 -5.99
N ASP A 106 1.29 -5.48 -5.07
CA ASP A 106 0.73 -5.79 -3.77
C ASP A 106 0.67 -4.53 -2.89
N THR A 107 -0.52 -4.22 -2.42
CA THR A 107 -0.78 -3.09 -1.52
C THR A 107 -0.86 -3.52 -0.05
N THR A 108 -0.76 -4.82 0.22
CA THR A 108 -0.92 -5.43 1.54
C THR A 108 0.24 -6.36 1.86
N GLU A 109 1.01 -6.04 2.90
CA GLU A 109 2.14 -6.83 3.37
C GLU A 109 1.91 -7.27 4.81
N ASP A 110 1.98 -8.58 5.07
CA ASP A 110 1.44 -9.19 6.28
C ASP A 110 2.38 -10.25 6.91
N ASP A 111 3.68 -10.14 6.64
CA ASP A 111 4.64 -11.17 7.03
C ASP A 111 4.64 -11.48 8.54
N LEU A 112 4.54 -10.45 9.38
CA LEU A 112 4.54 -10.63 10.84
C LEU A 112 3.21 -11.26 11.29
N SER A 113 2.09 -10.72 10.79
CA SER A 113 0.76 -11.22 11.11
C SER A 113 0.55 -12.67 10.66
N GLN A 114 1.23 -13.10 9.60
CA GLN A 114 1.26 -14.47 9.08
C GLN A 114 2.32 -15.37 9.75
N ASN A 115 3.09 -14.86 10.72
CA ASN A 115 4.15 -15.59 11.43
C ASN A 115 5.19 -16.21 10.49
N VAL A 116 5.65 -15.47 9.47
CA VAL A 116 6.75 -15.94 8.63
C VAL A 116 8.03 -16.16 9.46
N ALA A 117 8.96 -16.96 8.94
CA ALA A 117 10.24 -17.20 9.60
C ALA A 117 11.03 -15.89 9.79
N CYS A 118 11.80 -15.78 10.88
CA CYS A 118 12.59 -14.59 11.15
C CYS A 118 13.53 -14.26 9.99
N THR A 119 13.50 -13.00 9.59
CA THR A 119 14.34 -12.45 8.53
C THR A 119 15.47 -11.58 9.11
N ASP A 120 16.47 -11.28 8.28
CA ASP A 120 17.58 -10.40 8.67
C ASP A 120 17.11 -8.95 8.86
N ILE A 121 16.10 -8.53 8.09
CA ILE A 121 15.53 -7.19 8.10
C ILE A 121 13.99 -7.30 8.16
N THR A 122 13.38 -6.55 9.07
CA THR A 122 11.92 -6.43 9.16
C THR A 122 11.52 -4.98 8.99
N VAL A 123 10.74 -4.68 7.95
CA VAL A 123 10.19 -3.36 7.67
C VAL A 123 8.77 -3.27 8.20
N ILE A 124 8.50 -2.29 9.05
CA ILE A 124 7.16 -1.96 9.53
C ILE A 124 6.78 -0.61 8.93
N PHE A 125 5.80 -0.62 8.03
CA PHE A 125 5.51 0.53 7.17
C PHE A 125 4.08 1.05 7.35
N ALA A 126 3.92 2.37 7.48
CA ALA A 126 2.62 3.03 7.44
C ALA A 126 2.42 3.80 6.13
N ARG A 127 1.37 3.42 5.37
CA ARG A 127 0.97 4.08 4.11
C ARG A 127 0.47 5.51 4.32
N GLY A 128 0.31 6.26 3.22
CA GLY A 128 -0.22 7.62 3.22
C GLY A 128 -1.76 7.69 3.28
N THR A 129 -2.27 8.92 3.39
CA THR A 129 -3.72 9.19 3.41
C THR A 129 -4.39 8.62 2.16
N THR A 130 -5.52 7.94 2.33
CA THR A 130 -6.35 7.29 1.31
C THR A 130 -5.70 6.16 0.51
N GLU A 131 -4.45 5.80 0.80
CA GLU A 131 -3.81 4.70 0.08
C GLU A 131 -4.50 3.34 0.33
N PRO A 132 -4.48 2.44 -0.66
CA PRO A 132 -5.06 1.09 -0.55
C PRO A 132 -4.22 0.16 0.33
N GLY A 133 -4.81 -0.98 0.70
CA GLY A 133 -4.18 -2.01 1.53
C GLY A 133 -3.58 -1.47 2.84
N ASN A 134 -2.43 -1.99 3.26
CA ASN A 134 -1.74 -1.57 4.48
C ASN A 134 -0.36 -0.91 4.23
N VAL A 135 0.20 -1.07 3.03
CA VAL A 135 1.46 -0.44 2.60
C VAL A 135 1.30 0.57 1.46
N GLY A 136 0.10 0.69 0.89
CA GLY A 136 -0.18 1.65 -0.17
C GLY A 136 0.39 1.26 -1.52
N LEU A 137 0.41 2.22 -2.44
CA LEU A 137 0.78 2.01 -3.84
C LEU A 137 2.03 2.81 -4.23
N VAL A 138 2.17 4.06 -3.75
CA VAL A 138 3.11 5.00 -4.38
C VAL A 138 4.54 4.95 -3.82
N THR A 139 4.68 4.68 -2.53
CA THR A 139 5.99 4.79 -1.84
C THR A 139 6.45 3.47 -1.24
N GLY A 140 5.53 2.71 -0.61
CA GLY A 140 5.84 1.44 0.06
C GLY A 140 6.42 0.41 -0.90
N PRO A 141 5.65 -0.07 -1.89
CA PRO A 141 6.11 -1.13 -2.80
C PRO A 141 7.42 -0.81 -3.54
N PRO A 142 7.60 0.39 -4.16
CA PRO A 142 8.88 0.73 -4.79
C PRO A 142 10.08 0.68 -3.82
N PHE A 143 9.90 1.13 -2.58
CA PHE A 143 10.92 1.05 -1.55
C PHE A 143 11.26 -0.40 -1.17
N PHE A 144 10.25 -1.27 -1.02
CA PHE A 144 10.49 -2.68 -0.69
C PHE A 144 11.18 -3.42 -1.84
N ASP A 145 10.80 -3.14 -3.08
CA ASP A 145 11.44 -3.68 -4.28
C ASP A 145 12.91 -3.27 -4.35
N ALA A 146 13.22 -1.98 -4.17
CA ALA A 146 14.60 -1.51 -4.13
C ALA A 146 15.40 -2.17 -3.00
N LEU A 147 14.80 -2.31 -1.81
CA LEU A 147 15.43 -3.02 -0.70
C LEU A 147 15.70 -4.49 -1.05
N ASN A 148 14.73 -5.17 -1.66
CA ASN A 148 14.84 -6.56 -2.09
C ASN A 148 15.91 -6.78 -3.17
N GLN A 149 16.10 -5.81 -4.06
CA GLN A 149 17.14 -5.84 -5.09
C GLN A 149 18.54 -5.61 -4.51
N GLN A 150 18.66 -4.76 -3.49
CA GLN A 150 19.95 -4.33 -2.95
C GLN A 150 20.43 -5.14 -1.72
N ARG A 151 19.56 -5.92 -1.08
CA ARG A 151 19.85 -6.63 0.20
C ARG A 151 20.96 -7.70 0.13
N GLY A 152 21.39 -8.09 -1.07
CA GLY A 152 22.34 -9.19 -1.26
C GLY A 152 21.74 -10.51 -0.77
N SER A 153 22.44 -11.21 0.12
CA SER A 153 21.97 -12.49 0.68
C SER A 153 21.01 -12.37 1.86
N LYS A 154 20.71 -11.14 2.33
CA LYS A 154 19.82 -10.94 3.47
C LYS A 154 18.39 -11.26 3.08
N SER A 155 17.62 -11.78 4.03
CA SER A 155 16.18 -11.93 3.96
C SER A 155 15.49 -10.67 4.48
N VAL A 156 14.32 -10.34 3.92
CA VAL A 156 13.49 -9.18 4.29
C VAL A 156 12.08 -9.67 4.52
N ALA A 157 11.46 -9.18 5.60
CA ALA A 157 10.03 -9.28 5.84
C ALA A 157 9.42 -7.88 5.86
N VAL A 158 8.19 -7.73 5.38
CA VAL A 158 7.44 -6.47 5.38
C VAL A 158 6.11 -6.64 6.09
N GLN A 159 5.79 -5.72 6.98
CA GLN A 159 4.51 -5.64 7.65
C GLN A 159 3.94 -4.23 7.51
N GLY A 160 2.78 -4.13 6.89
CA GLY A 160 2.02 -2.90 6.87
C GLY A 160 1.32 -2.65 8.20
N VAL A 161 1.16 -1.37 8.52
CA VAL A 161 0.44 -0.92 9.71
C VAL A 161 -1.05 -0.87 9.40
N GLU A 162 -1.81 -1.65 10.17
CA GLU A 162 -3.27 -1.65 10.10
C GLU A 162 -3.87 -0.38 10.72
N TYR A 163 -4.35 0.53 9.88
CA TYR A 163 -5.08 1.72 10.28
C TYR A 163 -5.91 2.30 9.11
N PRO A 164 -6.91 3.17 9.37
CA PRO A 164 -7.81 3.67 8.33
C PRO A 164 -7.15 4.58 7.27
N ALA A 165 -6.07 5.29 7.62
CA ALA A 165 -5.39 6.25 6.75
C ALA A 165 -6.33 7.31 6.14
N THR A 166 -7.26 7.88 6.90
CA THR A 166 -8.24 8.86 6.40
C THR A 166 -7.76 10.31 6.57
N PHE A 167 -8.40 11.29 5.92
CA PHE A 167 -8.05 12.70 6.18
C PHE A 167 -8.38 13.11 7.62
N ALA A 168 -9.44 12.56 8.21
CA ALA A 168 -9.69 12.71 9.63
C ALA A 168 -8.54 12.15 10.49
N GLY A 169 -7.93 11.02 10.10
CA GLY A 169 -6.72 10.45 10.74
C GLY A 169 -5.51 11.37 10.60
N PHE A 170 -5.29 11.93 9.40
CA PHE A 170 -4.24 12.92 9.15
C PHE A 170 -4.36 14.13 10.07
N ASN A 171 -5.55 14.71 10.18
CA ASN A 171 -5.81 15.85 11.06
C ASN A 171 -5.68 15.52 12.55
N LYS A 172 -5.71 14.23 12.92
CA LYS A 172 -5.40 13.72 14.25
C LYS A 172 -3.93 13.27 14.39
N ASN A 173 -3.05 13.75 13.50
CA ASN A 173 -1.63 13.44 13.44
C ASN A 173 -1.32 11.94 13.29
N GLY A 174 -2.15 11.16 12.59
CA GLY A 174 -1.90 9.72 12.39
C GLY A 174 -1.84 8.91 13.68
N THR A 175 -2.45 9.39 14.76
CA THR A 175 -2.41 8.73 16.08
C THR A 175 -3.15 7.40 16.10
N ASP A 176 -4.05 7.18 15.14
CA ASP A 176 -4.80 5.94 14.91
C ASP A 176 -3.91 4.77 14.46
N GLY A 177 -2.79 5.03 13.77
CA GLY A 177 -1.83 3.98 13.39
C GLY A 177 -0.83 3.57 14.48
N VAL A 178 -0.67 4.39 15.52
CA VAL A 178 0.34 4.17 16.58
C VAL A 178 0.19 2.84 17.31
N PRO A 179 -1.03 2.39 17.71
CA PRO A 179 -1.19 1.10 18.38
C PRO A 179 -0.74 -0.08 17.52
N SER A 180 -1.08 -0.06 16.23
CA SER A 180 -0.74 -1.12 15.28
C SER A 180 0.77 -1.16 15.00
N MET A 181 1.39 -0.01 14.73
CA MET A 181 2.85 0.05 14.55
C MET A 181 3.60 -0.38 15.82
N THR A 182 3.15 0.06 17.00
CA THR A 182 3.74 -0.33 18.30
C THR A 182 3.61 -1.83 18.54
N LYS A 183 2.48 -2.44 18.20
CA LYS A 183 2.27 -3.89 18.29
C LYS A 183 3.34 -4.62 17.46
N PHE A 184 3.46 -4.30 16.17
CA PHE A 184 4.37 -5.00 15.29
C PHE A 184 5.85 -4.76 15.62
N ILE A 185 6.22 -3.58 16.14
CA ILE A 185 7.57 -3.32 16.65
C ILE A 185 7.88 -4.26 17.83
N ASN A 186 6.96 -4.38 18.80
CA ASN A 186 7.14 -5.28 19.94
C ASN A 186 7.17 -6.74 19.51
N GLU A 187 6.35 -7.12 18.54
CA GLU A 187 6.28 -8.47 17.97
C GLU A 187 7.61 -8.85 17.30
N ALA A 188 8.12 -8.02 16.39
CA ALA A 188 9.44 -8.22 15.76
C ALA A 188 10.55 -8.29 16.82
N ALA A 189 10.54 -7.36 17.78
CA ALA A 189 11.53 -7.28 18.86
C ALA A 189 11.52 -8.46 19.84
N THR A 190 10.43 -9.22 19.89
CA THR A 190 10.25 -10.36 20.81
C THR A 190 10.48 -11.67 20.08
N ASN A 191 9.87 -11.84 18.90
CA ASN A 191 9.88 -13.09 18.15
C ASN A 191 11.19 -13.25 17.36
N CYS A 192 11.76 -12.14 16.87
CA CYS A 192 12.95 -12.13 16.04
C CYS A 192 14.00 -11.15 16.60
N PRO A 193 14.60 -11.43 17.77
CA PRO A 193 15.48 -10.47 18.47
C PRO A 193 16.74 -10.08 17.67
N ASN A 194 17.10 -10.84 16.64
CA ASN A 194 18.24 -10.55 15.77
C ASN A 194 17.86 -9.77 14.50
N THR A 195 16.56 -9.58 14.20
CA THR A 195 16.14 -8.84 13.01
C THR A 195 16.49 -7.36 13.15
N LYS A 196 16.91 -6.74 12.05
CA LYS A 196 17.10 -5.30 11.98
C LYS A 196 15.75 -4.65 11.70
N ILE A 197 15.12 -4.14 12.77
CA ILE A 197 13.80 -3.50 12.68
C ILE A 197 13.92 -2.12 12.03
N VAL A 198 13.24 -1.94 10.91
CA VAL A 198 13.08 -0.68 10.18
C VAL A 198 11.67 -0.18 10.43
N VAL A 199 11.55 1.06 10.90
CA VAL A 199 10.25 1.72 11.07
C VAL A 199 10.15 2.81 10.01
N SER A 200 9.12 2.74 9.16
CA SER A 200 8.99 3.65 8.03
C SER A 200 7.56 4.10 7.78
N GLY A 201 7.39 5.24 7.10
CA GLY A 201 6.07 5.71 6.70
C GLY A 201 6.09 6.91 5.77
N TYR A 202 4.99 7.08 5.03
CA TYR A 202 4.82 8.11 4.02
C TYR A 202 3.65 9.04 4.36
N SER A 203 3.83 10.37 4.24
CA SER A 203 2.78 11.38 4.45
C SER A 203 2.13 11.26 5.84
N GLN A 204 0.84 10.89 5.94
CA GLN A 204 0.19 10.53 7.21
C GLN A 204 0.97 9.45 7.98
N GLY A 205 1.48 8.44 7.29
CA GLY A 205 2.30 7.38 7.87
C GLY A 205 3.59 7.89 8.50
N ALA A 206 4.17 8.99 8.01
CA ALA A 206 5.31 9.63 8.67
C ALA A 206 4.90 10.22 10.05
N LEU A 207 3.67 10.73 10.18
CA LEU A 207 3.13 11.14 11.47
C LEU A 207 2.89 9.94 12.40
N VAL A 208 2.44 8.80 11.86
CA VAL A 208 2.34 7.53 12.61
C VAL A 208 3.73 7.14 13.17
N VAL A 209 4.77 7.18 12.33
CA VAL A 209 6.16 6.91 12.72
C VAL A 209 6.62 7.82 13.85
N ARG A 210 6.46 9.14 13.69
CA ARG A 210 6.87 10.12 14.70
C ARG A 210 6.20 9.89 16.04
N ASN A 211 4.88 9.71 16.05
CA ASN A 211 4.14 9.48 17.28
C ASN A 211 4.49 8.15 17.93
N THR A 212 4.72 7.11 17.12
CA THR A 212 5.18 5.80 17.61
C THR A 212 6.54 5.93 18.28
N VAL A 213 7.54 6.46 17.58
CA VAL A 213 8.90 6.65 18.11
C VAL A 213 8.90 7.45 19.42
N LYS A 214 8.11 8.54 19.48
CA LYS A 214 7.98 9.38 20.68
C LYS A 214 7.36 8.63 21.87
N SER A 215 6.46 7.69 21.61
CA SER A 215 5.71 6.95 22.63
C SER A 215 6.38 5.65 23.09
N LEU A 216 7.33 5.12 22.32
CA LEU A 216 7.98 3.86 22.65
C LEU A 216 8.87 3.97 23.89
N PRO A 217 8.87 2.94 24.77
CA PRO A 217 9.89 2.84 25.81
C PRO A 217 11.29 2.84 25.22
N ALA A 218 12.24 3.51 25.87
CA ALA A 218 13.63 3.62 25.40
C ALA A 218 14.27 2.25 25.09
N ALA A 219 13.97 1.23 25.90
CA ALA A 219 14.46 -0.14 25.68
C ALA A 219 13.91 -0.79 24.40
N THR A 220 12.64 -0.54 24.04
CA THR A 220 12.06 -1.01 22.77
C THR A 220 12.60 -0.20 21.60
N LEU A 221 12.67 1.13 21.75
CA LEU A 221 13.20 2.00 20.70
C LEU A 221 14.67 1.69 20.40
N ALA A 222 15.47 1.26 21.38
CA ALA A 222 16.85 0.83 21.17
C ALA A 222 16.96 -0.40 20.23
N LYS A 223 15.91 -1.22 20.12
CA LYS A 223 15.86 -2.35 19.17
C LYS A 223 15.51 -1.93 17.73
N VAL A 224 14.98 -0.72 17.54
CA VAL A 224 14.74 -0.16 16.20
C VAL A 224 16.07 0.29 15.62
N ASN A 225 16.43 -0.32 14.49
CA ASN A 225 17.70 -0.12 13.80
C ASN A 225 17.72 1.18 12.98
N SER A 226 16.63 1.48 12.29
CA SER A 226 16.52 2.69 11.47
C SER A 226 15.08 3.19 11.40
N VAL A 227 14.95 4.52 11.31
CA VAL A 227 13.69 5.21 11.12
C VAL A 227 13.76 5.99 9.81
N LEU A 228 12.77 5.82 8.94
CA LEU A 228 12.74 6.46 7.62
C LEU A 228 11.37 7.09 7.37
N THR A 229 11.31 8.34 6.93
CA THR A 229 10.03 8.97 6.56
C THR A 229 10.11 9.60 5.18
N PHE A 230 9.00 9.55 4.44
CA PHE A 230 8.83 10.17 3.13
C PHE A 230 7.70 11.20 3.20
N GLY A 231 7.88 12.39 2.63
CA GLY A 231 6.83 13.41 2.62
C GLY A 231 6.37 13.79 4.03
N ASP A 232 7.32 13.92 4.96
CA ASP A 232 7.05 14.04 6.39
C ASP A 232 6.51 15.43 6.78
N PRO A 233 5.24 15.55 7.23
CA PRO A 233 4.69 16.85 7.61
C PRO A 233 5.33 17.46 8.87
N GLY A 234 6.10 16.67 9.64
CA GLY A 234 6.88 17.14 10.78
C GLY A 234 8.26 17.70 10.41
N ASN A 235 8.64 17.69 9.13
CA ASN A 235 9.86 18.34 8.64
C ASN A 235 9.80 19.89 8.82
N PRO A 236 10.92 20.58 9.11
CA PRO A 236 12.28 20.10 9.33
C PRO A 236 12.58 19.64 10.77
N GLY A 237 11.55 19.44 11.60
CA GLY A 237 11.75 18.95 12.96
C GLY A 237 12.36 17.55 12.98
N ALA A 238 13.36 17.30 13.82
CA ALA A 238 13.93 15.97 13.98
C ALA A 238 12.89 14.96 14.51
N ILE A 239 13.09 13.67 14.23
CA ILE A 239 12.32 12.59 14.85
C ILE A 239 12.96 12.30 16.23
N THR A 240 12.44 12.97 17.26
CA THR A 240 12.95 12.87 18.64
C THR A 240 13.01 11.42 19.12
N GLY A 241 14.16 10.98 19.61
CA GLY A 241 14.42 9.61 20.08
C GLY A 241 15.06 8.69 19.02
N ALA A 242 15.10 9.12 17.76
CA ALA A 242 15.74 8.40 16.65
C ALA A 242 17.02 9.10 16.15
N GLU A 243 17.65 9.91 17.00
CA GLU A 243 18.90 10.60 16.66
C GLU A 243 19.97 9.61 16.18
N GLY A 244 20.66 9.95 15.10
CA GLY A 244 21.69 9.09 14.51
C GLY A 244 21.18 7.85 13.76
N LYS A 245 19.87 7.55 13.78
CA LYS A 245 19.25 6.43 13.05
C LYS A 245 18.02 6.81 12.23
N ALA A 246 17.66 8.10 12.18
CA ALA A 246 16.59 8.62 11.37
C ALA A 246 17.09 9.18 10.02
N LYS A 247 16.28 9.04 8.97
CA LYS A 247 16.37 9.77 7.70
C LYS A 247 14.97 10.29 7.34
N ILE A 248 14.87 11.57 7.03
CA ILE A 248 13.66 12.20 6.52
C ILE A 248 13.93 12.52 5.05
N ILE A 249 13.06 12.06 4.15
CA ILE A 249 13.12 12.33 2.71
C ILE A 249 11.96 13.27 2.39
N CYS A 250 12.29 14.47 1.95
CA CYS A 250 11.35 15.51 1.54
C CYS A 250 11.87 16.15 0.26
N HIS A 251 11.05 16.18 -0.80
CA HIS A 251 11.37 16.87 -2.04
C HIS A 251 11.23 18.38 -1.88
N ASP A 252 12.01 19.15 -2.64
CA ASP A 252 12.11 20.62 -2.47
C ASP A 252 10.76 21.34 -2.66
N ASN A 253 9.89 20.87 -3.56
CA ASN A 253 8.55 21.46 -3.78
C ASN A 253 7.42 20.62 -3.17
N ASP A 254 7.73 19.70 -2.25
CA ASP A 254 6.71 19.07 -1.44
C ASP A 254 6.25 20.02 -0.34
N ALA A 255 5.13 20.71 -0.57
CA ALA A 255 4.61 21.65 0.40
C ALA A 255 4.13 20.95 1.68
N VAL A 256 3.78 19.65 1.66
CA VAL A 256 3.39 18.91 2.88
C VAL A 256 4.54 18.90 3.90
N CYS A 257 5.78 18.76 3.43
CA CYS A 257 6.99 18.82 4.26
C CYS A 257 7.26 20.19 4.91
N SER A 258 6.44 21.20 4.60
CA SER A 258 6.51 22.55 5.18
C SER A 258 5.17 23.05 5.71
N GLY A 259 4.19 22.16 5.89
CA GLY A 259 2.85 22.47 6.42
C GLY A 259 1.83 22.98 5.39
N GLY A 260 2.13 22.83 4.10
CA GLY A 260 1.27 23.15 2.97
C GLY A 260 0.43 21.96 2.48
N PHE A 261 -0.25 22.18 1.35
CA PHE A 261 -1.11 21.17 0.71
C PHE A 261 -0.32 20.22 -0.20
N ILE A 262 -0.93 19.10 -0.59
CA ILE A 262 -0.32 18.11 -1.49
C ILE A 262 0.08 18.76 -2.82
N THR A 263 1.33 18.55 -3.22
CA THR A 263 1.87 18.90 -4.54
C THR A 263 2.18 17.63 -5.34
N VAL A 264 2.57 17.76 -6.60
CA VAL A 264 3.00 16.59 -7.42
C VAL A 264 4.24 15.93 -6.81
N ASP A 265 5.20 16.72 -6.34
CA ASP A 265 6.42 16.23 -5.68
C ASP A 265 6.10 15.37 -4.44
N HIS A 266 4.95 15.58 -3.78
CA HIS A 266 4.51 14.72 -2.70
C HIS A 266 4.21 13.28 -3.16
N LEU A 267 3.97 13.06 -4.46
CA LEU A 267 3.57 11.77 -5.04
C LEU A 267 4.73 11.03 -5.72
N THR A 268 5.94 11.59 -5.73
CA THR A 268 7.09 11.08 -6.52
C THR A 268 8.18 10.41 -5.69
N TYR A 269 7.91 10.06 -4.42
CA TYR A 269 8.90 9.43 -3.53
C TYR A 269 9.38 8.03 -3.97
N ALA A 270 8.77 7.43 -4.97
CA ALA A 270 9.32 6.25 -5.66
C ALA A 270 10.73 6.53 -6.24
N GLU A 271 11.03 7.79 -6.59
CA GLU A 271 12.36 8.21 -7.08
C GLU A 271 13.46 8.03 -6.02
N ASP A 272 13.11 8.02 -4.73
CA ASP A 272 14.05 7.86 -3.63
C ASP A 272 14.19 6.41 -3.15
N ALA A 273 13.45 5.47 -3.74
CA ALA A 273 13.41 4.07 -3.30
C ALA A 273 14.82 3.46 -3.14
N ASP A 274 15.70 3.73 -4.10
CA ASP A 274 17.09 3.27 -4.03
C ASP A 274 17.86 3.91 -2.88
N ALA A 275 17.75 5.22 -2.69
CA ALA A 275 18.44 5.95 -1.62
C ALA A 275 17.88 5.60 -0.23
N ALA A 276 16.61 5.20 -0.16
CA ALA A 276 15.95 4.66 1.03
C ALA A 276 16.48 3.26 1.38
N ALA A 277 16.51 2.36 0.40
CA ALA A 277 17.06 1.01 0.55
C ALA A 277 18.52 1.04 1.01
N GLN A 278 19.36 1.89 0.39
CA GLN A 278 20.76 2.06 0.78
C GLN A 278 20.91 2.52 2.24
N PHE A 279 20.08 3.49 2.67
CA PHE A 279 20.11 3.96 4.06
C PHE A 279 19.79 2.83 5.05
N VAL A 280 18.74 2.05 4.77
CA VAL A 280 18.36 0.90 5.60
C VAL A 280 19.49 -0.12 5.66
N LEU A 281 20.08 -0.48 4.53
CA LEU A 281 21.16 -1.47 4.47
C LEU A 281 22.43 -0.97 5.17
N GLN A 282 22.77 0.31 5.03
CA GLN A 282 23.88 0.92 5.76
C GLN A 282 23.67 0.82 7.27
N LYS A 283 22.46 1.09 7.76
CA LYS A 283 22.14 0.95 9.20
C LYS A 283 22.11 -0.51 9.64
N ALA A 284 21.61 -1.42 8.82
CA ALA A 284 21.53 -2.84 9.15
C ALA A 284 22.92 -3.51 9.26
N ASN A 285 23.93 -2.99 8.56
CA ASN A 285 25.31 -3.47 8.59
C ASN A 285 26.20 -2.76 9.63
N ALA A 286 25.67 -1.74 10.32
CA ALA A 286 26.39 -0.96 11.33
C ALA A 286 26.38 -1.60 12.73
#